data_AF-A0A657Q2T5-F1
#
_entry.id   AF-A0A657Q2T5-F1
#
_cell.length_a   1.000
_cell.length_b   1.000
_cell.length_c   1.000
_cell.angle_alpha   90.00
_cell.angle_beta   90.00
_cell.angle_gamma   90.00
#
_symmetry.space_group_name_H-M   'P 1'
#
loop_
_entity.id
_entity.type
_entity.pdbx_description
1 polymer ?
#
loop_
_entity_poly.entity_id
_entity_poly.type
_entity_poly.pdbx_seq_one_letter_code
_entity_poly.pdbx_strand_id
1 'polypeptide(L)'
;MGEIVALKPPSSPKQLGVVRWLREDVDRLVNMGVELLRGRVVPGVLHQDRMAGEVSHHRGLVHTSDLGVQTLITAPFYFNPFDNFQLSAVEMEGPVSLLKQIEGSASFVQFGFSQMTTADTRHGPAGGDHDDPPARAERQGRSADDLDFEELWDTL
;
A
#
# COMPACT_ATOMS: atom_id res chain seq x y z
N MET A 1 -19.45 -2.70 3.53
CA MET A 1 -19.42 -1.45 2.74
C MET A 1 -18.07 -0.80 3.00
N GLY A 2 -17.43 -0.26 1.97
CA GLY A 2 -16.07 0.26 2.06
C GLY A 2 -15.45 0.18 0.68
N GLU A 3 -15.65 1.21 -0.13
CA GLU A 3 -15.07 1.34 -1.47
C GLU A 3 -14.30 2.64 -1.52
N ILE A 4 -13.10 2.62 -2.10
CA ILE A 4 -12.28 3.81 -2.30
C ILE A 4 -12.84 4.55 -3.51
N VAL A 5 -13.20 5.81 -3.31
CA VAL A 5 -13.73 6.67 -4.36
C VAL A 5 -12.89 7.93 -4.50
N ALA A 6 -12.74 8.39 -5.74
CA ALA A 6 -12.21 9.70 -6.05
C ALA A 6 -13.37 10.69 -6.26
N LEU A 7 -13.37 11.76 -5.49
CA LEU A 7 -14.33 12.85 -5.55
C LEU A 7 -13.67 14.06 -6.20
N LYS A 8 -14.32 14.67 -7.18
CA LYS A 8 -13.89 15.94 -7.79
C LYS A 8 -14.97 17.01 -7.58
N PRO A 9 -15.00 17.69 -6.43
CA PRO A 9 -15.91 18.81 -6.24
C PRO A 9 -15.58 19.95 -7.24
N PRO A 10 -16.57 20.75 -7.67
CA PRO A 10 -16.36 21.77 -8.71
C PRO A 10 -15.28 22.81 -8.41
N SER A 11 -15.03 23.08 -7.13
CA SER A 11 -14.17 24.16 -6.63
C SER A 11 -12.99 23.69 -5.78
N SER A 12 -12.74 22.37 -5.70
CA SER A 12 -11.63 21.84 -4.91
C SER A 12 -10.79 20.84 -5.71
N PRO A 13 -9.53 20.59 -5.28
CA PRO A 13 -8.76 19.48 -5.80
C PRO A 13 -9.50 18.15 -5.64
N LYS A 14 -9.11 17.14 -6.44
CA LYS A 14 -9.60 15.77 -6.26
C LYS A 14 -9.27 15.30 -4.84
N GLN A 15 -10.20 14.59 -4.24
CA GLN A 15 -10.09 14.03 -2.89
C GLN A 15 -10.42 12.55 -2.94
N LEU A 16 -9.74 11.75 -2.13
CA LEU A 16 -10.06 10.34 -1.96
C LEU A 16 -10.86 10.14 -0.67
N GLY A 17 -11.72 9.14 -0.66
CA GLY A 17 -12.46 8.75 0.52
C GLY A 17 -13.00 7.34 0.45
N VAL A 18 -13.51 6.87 1.58
CA VAL A 18 -14.14 5.55 1.73
C VAL A 18 -15.64 5.73 1.86
N VAL A 19 -16.41 4.99 1.06
CA VAL A 19 -17.86 4.93 1.19
C VAL A 19 -18.25 4.24 2.50
N ARG A 20 -18.95 4.96 3.38
CA ARG A 20 -19.40 4.47 4.69
C ARG A 20 -20.85 4.03 4.70
N TRP A 21 -21.70 4.73 3.95
CA TRP A 21 -23.11 4.38 3.82
C TRP A 21 -23.66 4.80 2.45
N LEU A 22 -24.70 4.09 2.04
CA LEU A 22 -25.49 4.33 0.85
C LEU A 22 -26.95 4.31 1.28
N ARG A 23 -27.72 5.30 0.86
CA ARG A 23 -29.14 5.40 1.14
C ARG A 23 -29.88 5.84 -0.10
N GLU A 24 -30.85 5.04 -0.52
CA GLU A 24 -31.80 5.45 -1.55
C GLU A 24 -32.78 6.47 -0.95
N ASP A 25 -33.00 7.56 -1.68
CA ASP A 25 -34.00 8.57 -1.38
C ASP A 25 -35.32 8.28 -2.12
N VAL A 26 -36.40 8.94 -1.70
CA VAL A 26 -37.76 8.73 -2.22
C VAL A 26 -37.84 8.97 -3.75
N ASP A 27 -36.93 9.79 -4.28
CA ASP A 27 -36.85 10.15 -5.71
C ASP A 27 -35.92 9.24 -6.54
N ARG A 28 -35.56 8.04 -6.06
CA ARG A 28 -34.60 7.11 -6.71
C ARG A 28 -33.19 7.68 -6.89
N LEU A 29 -32.85 8.69 -6.11
CA LEU A 29 -31.49 9.18 -5.99
C LEU A 29 -30.76 8.37 -4.92
N VAL A 30 -29.50 8.02 -5.18
CA VAL A 30 -28.65 7.34 -4.19
C VAL A 30 -27.77 8.38 -3.53
N ASN A 31 -27.99 8.60 -2.23
CA ASN A 31 -27.13 9.40 -1.39
C ASN A 31 -26.00 8.52 -0.83
N MET A 32 -24.78 9.05 -0.82
CA MET A 32 -23.59 8.35 -0.37
C MET A 32 -22.88 9.19 0.70
N GLY A 33 -22.60 8.57 1.84
CA GLY A 33 -21.71 9.14 2.84
C GLY A 33 -20.28 8.68 2.61
N VAL A 34 -19.38 9.61 2.33
CA VAL A 34 -17.95 9.34 2.11
C VAL A 34 -17.14 9.94 3.25
N GLU A 35 -16.32 9.11 3.89
CA GLU A 35 -15.29 9.58 4.82
C GLU A 35 -14.01 9.89 4.03
N LEU A 36 -13.57 11.14 4.07
CA LEU A 36 -12.40 11.59 3.30
C LEU A 36 -11.09 11.13 3.94
N LEU A 37 -10.15 10.66 3.13
CA LEU A 37 -8.77 10.41 3.54
C LEU A 37 -8.03 11.74 3.65
N ARG A 38 -7.90 12.25 4.88
CA ARG A 38 -7.18 13.50 5.16
C ARG A 38 -5.68 13.29 5.23
N GLY A 39 -4.92 14.22 4.67
CA GLY A 39 -3.46 14.16 4.59
C GLY A 39 -2.97 13.90 3.17
N ARG A 40 -1.77 13.35 3.04
CA ARG A 40 -1.13 13.08 1.76
C ARG A 40 -1.41 11.64 1.32
N VAL A 41 -1.80 11.46 0.07
CA VAL A 41 -1.91 10.14 -0.57
C VAL A 41 -1.03 10.13 -1.82
N VAL A 42 -0.21 9.10 -1.95
CA VAL A 42 0.64 8.87 -3.13
C VAL A 42 0.50 7.41 -3.60
N PRO A 43 0.70 7.13 -4.89
CA PRO A 43 0.75 5.76 -5.38
C PRO A 43 1.94 5.02 -4.75
N GLY A 44 1.78 3.72 -4.56
CA GLY A 44 2.86 2.85 -4.13
C GLY A 44 2.66 1.42 -4.58
N VAL A 45 3.75 0.66 -4.60
CA VAL A 45 3.78 -0.76 -4.94
C VAL A 45 4.41 -1.54 -3.80
N LEU A 46 3.65 -2.49 -3.26
CA LEU A 46 4.14 -3.44 -2.26
C LEU A 46 4.62 -4.69 -2.98
N HIS A 47 5.92 -4.97 -2.90
CA HIS A 47 6.50 -6.23 -3.32
C HIS A 47 6.47 -7.21 -2.13
N GLN A 48 5.92 -8.40 -2.36
CA GLN A 48 5.83 -9.49 -1.40
C GLN A 48 6.67 -10.66 -1.90
N ASP A 49 7.77 -10.92 -1.21
CA ASP A 49 8.59 -12.11 -1.41
C ASP A 49 8.09 -13.23 -0.49
N ARG A 50 7.44 -14.24 -1.08
CA ARG A 50 6.92 -15.37 -0.33
C ARG A 50 8.00 -16.41 -0.06
N MET A 51 7.87 -17.13 1.05
CA MET A 51 8.76 -18.24 1.42
C MET A 51 8.90 -19.32 0.33
N ALA A 52 7.88 -19.51 -0.52
CA ALA A 52 7.92 -20.46 -1.64
C ALA A 52 8.71 -19.96 -2.86
N GLY A 53 9.33 -18.77 -2.78
CA GLY A 53 10.04 -18.12 -3.89
C GLY A 53 9.14 -17.40 -4.90
N GLU A 54 7.83 -17.35 -4.65
CA GLU A 54 6.89 -16.58 -5.46
C GLU A 54 6.97 -15.10 -5.07
N VAL A 55 7.13 -14.23 -6.06
CA VAL A 55 7.11 -12.78 -5.90
C VAL A 55 5.75 -12.28 -6.40
N SER A 56 5.09 -11.45 -5.59
CA SER A 56 3.84 -10.79 -5.98
C SER A 56 3.91 -9.30 -5.75
N HIS A 57 3.25 -8.53 -6.61
CA HIS A 57 3.21 -7.07 -6.56
C HIS A 57 1.79 -6.60 -6.31
N HIS A 58 1.62 -5.75 -5.30
CA HIS A 58 0.33 -5.20 -4.91
C HIS A 58 0.39 -3.69 -5.07
N ARG A 59 -0.22 -3.20 -6.15
CA ARG A 59 -0.40 -1.77 -6.37
C ARG A 59 -1.36 -1.21 -5.34
N GLY A 60 -1.10 0.00 -4.88
CA GLY A 60 -1.89 0.62 -3.84
C GLY A 60 -1.58 2.09 -3.66
N LEU A 61 -1.99 2.59 -2.50
CA LEU A 61 -1.84 3.96 -2.08
C LEU A 61 -1.14 3.99 -0.72
N VAL A 62 -0.11 4.81 -0.61
CA VAL A 62 0.49 5.17 0.68
C VAL A 62 -0.20 6.43 1.18
N HIS A 63 -0.89 6.29 2.31
CA HIS A 63 -1.59 7.38 2.96
C HIS A 63 -0.85 7.80 4.22
N THR A 64 -0.46 9.07 4.28
CA THR A 64 0.10 9.73 5.46
C THR A 64 -0.93 10.72 6.00
N SER A 65 -1.50 10.41 7.16
CA SER A 65 -2.47 11.30 7.83
C SER A 65 -1.82 12.61 8.28
N ASP A 66 -2.64 13.61 8.63
CA ASP A 66 -2.19 14.89 9.19
C ASP A 66 -1.37 14.75 10.49
N LEU A 67 -1.51 13.61 11.17
CA LEU A 67 -0.75 13.25 12.39
C LEU A 67 0.56 12.50 12.09
N GLY A 68 0.91 12.32 10.82
CA GLY A 68 2.10 11.59 10.38
C GLY A 68 2.00 10.07 10.41
N VAL A 69 0.82 9.50 10.74
CA VAL A 69 0.61 8.05 10.70
C VAL A 69 0.53 7.59 9.25
N GLN A 70 1.38 6.62 8.90
CA GLN A 70 1.48 6.03 7.56
C GLN A 70 0.72 4.70 7.47
N THR A 71 -0.02 4.53 6.37
CA THR A 71 -0.77 3.30 6.08
C THR A 71 -0.69 2.96 4.59
N LEU A 72 -0.74 1.67 4.29
CA LEU A 72 -0.85 1.14 2.93
C LEU A 72 -2.29 0.74 2.68
N ILE A 73 -2.89 1.23 1.59
CA ILE A 73 -4.21 0.84 1.10
C ILE A 73 -4.01 0.10 -0.22
N THR A 74 -4.45 -1.15 -0.32
CA THR A 74 -4.31 -1.97 -1.54
C THR A 74 -5.48 -2.93 -1.69
N ALA A 75 -5.57 -3.64 -2.82
CA ALA A 75 -6.52 -4.72 -2.99
C ALA A 75 -6.26 -5.83 -1.95
N PRO A 76 -7.28 -6.56 -1.47
CA PRO A 76 -7.06 -7.66 -0.55
C PRO A 76 -6.14 -8.72 -1.15
N PHE A 77 -5.12 -9.14 -0.40
CA PHE A 77 -4.17 -10.16 -0.80
C PHE A 77 -3.87 -11.13 0.35
N TYR A 78 -3.35 -12.30 0.01
CA TYR A 78 -2.95 -13.29 1.00
C TYR A 78 -1.56 -12.97 1.53
N PHE A 79 -1.41 -12.87 2.85
CA PHE A 79 -0.14 -12.61 3.50
C PHE A 79 0.15 -13.64 4.59
N ASN A 80 1.42 -14.00 4.72
CA ASN A 80 1.95 -14.84 5.78
C ASN A 80 2.86 -13.98 6.68
N PRO A 81 2.86 -14.17 8.02
CA PRO A 81 3.78 -13.48 8.93
C PRO A 81 5.27 -13.63 8.59
N PHE A 82 5.65 -14.63 7.79
CA PHE A 82 7.03 -14.88 7.36
C PHE A 82 7.37 -14.31 5.98
N ASP A 83 6.42 -13.65 5.32
CA ASP A 83 6.70 -12.99 4.04
C ASP A 83 7.54 -11.73 4.26
N ASN A 84 8.43 -11.44 3.32
CA ASN A 84 9.20 -10.20 3.33
C ASN A 84 8.52 -9.18 2.41
N PHE A 85 8.47 -7.94 2.87
CA PHE A 85 7.83 -6.86 2.12
C PHE A 85 8.80 -5.73 1.82
N GLN A 86 8.75 -5.26 0.57
CA GLN A 86 9.41 -4.03 0.13
C GLN A 86 8.34 -3.07 -0.37
N LEU A 87 8.44 -1.80 -0.02
CA LEU A 87 7.52 -0.77 -0.49
C LEU A 87 8.29 0.21 -1.37
N SER A 88 7.77 0.48 -2.56
CA SER A 88 8.23 1.56 -3.44
C SER A 88 7.10 2.59 -3.59
N ALA A 89 7.36 3.83 -3.19
CA ALA A 89 6.46 4.97 -3.31
C ALA A 89 7.28 6.27 -3.36
N VAL A 90 6.62 7.39 -3.65
CA VAL A 90 7.26 8.71 -3.67
C VAL A 90 7.91 9.00 -2.31
N GLU A 91 9.22 9.24 -2.31
CA GLU A 91 10.07 9.51 -1.13
C GLU A 91 10.13 8.34 -0.12
N MET A 92 9.77 7.13 -0.53
CA MET A 92 9.77 5.94 0.32
C MET A 92 10.13 4.71 -0.48
N GLU A 93 11.31 4.16 -0.22
CA GLU A 93 11.77 2.92 -0.84
C GLU A 93 12.48 2.05 0.18
N GLY A 94 12.10 0.78 0.27
CA GLY A 94 12.82 -0.22 1.05
C GLY A 94 11.95 -1.15 1.88
N PRO A 95 12.56 -1.91 2.80
CA PRO A 95 11.89 -2.97 3.51
C PRO A 95 10.88 -2.40 4.51
N VAL A 96 9.72 -3.03 4.57
CA VAL A 96 8.65 -2.65 5.51
C VAL A 96 8.13 -3.87 6.25
N SER A 97 7.71 -3.64 7.50
CA SER A 97 6.90 -4.61 8.24
C SER A 97 5.45 -4.14 8.23
N LEU A 98 4.55 -4.98 7.73
CA LEU A 98 3.11 -4.78 7.90
C LEU A 98 2.75 -5.08 9.36
N LEU A 99 2.11 -4.13 10.04
CA LEU A 99 1.86 -4.21 11.48
C LEU A 99 0.51 -4.86 11.78
N LYS A 100 -0.56 -4.10 11.57
CA LYS A 100 -1.93 -4.55 11.80
C LYS A 100 -2.82 -4.08 10.67
N GLN A 101 -3.79 -4.92 10.33
CA GLN A 101 -4.92 -4.47 9.52
C GLN A 101 -5.73 -3.46 10.33
N ILE A 102 -5.88 -2.26 9.77
CA ILE A 102 -6.67 -1.17 10.36
C ILE A 102 -8.11 -1.29 9.87
N GLU A 103 -8.28 -1.52 8.57
CA GLU A 103 -9.57 -1.64 7.92
C GLU A 103 -9.50 -2.67 6.79
N GLY A 104 -10.63 -3.29 6.45
CA GLY A 104 -10.74 -4.08 5.24
C GLY A 104 -12.18 -4.23 4.76
N SER A 105 -12.32 -4.32 3.45
CA SER A 105 -13.55 -4.64 2.73
C SER A 105 -13.25 -5.70 1.66
N ALA A 106 -14.25 -6.02 0.84
CA ALA A 106 -14.03 -6.88 -0.33
C ALA A 106 -13.19 -6.20 -1.43
N SER A 107 -13.10 -4.86 -1.44
CA SER A 107 -12.42 -4.09 -2.50
C SER A 107 -11.06 -3.53 -2.08
N PHE A 108 -10.79 -3.40 -0.78
CA PHE A 108 -9.49 -2.93 -0.29
C PHE A 108 -9.16 -3.46 1.11
N VAL A 109 -7.89 -3.40 1.46
CA VAL A 109 -7.37 -3.60 2.81
C VAL A 109 -6.43 -2.45 3.14
N GLN A 110 -6.45 -2.00 4.40
CA GLN A 110 -5.58 -0.96 4.91
C GLN A 110 -4.71 -1.50 6.05
N PHE A 111 -3.40 -1.38 5.91
CA PHE A 111 -2.41 -1.78 6.91
C PHE A 111 -1.65 -0.58 7.45
N GLY A 112 -1.43 -0.55 8.77
CA GLY A 112 -0.31 0.23 9.30
C GLY A 112 1.01 -0.49 8.97
N PHE A 113 2.07 0.25 8.69
CA PHE A 113 3.39 -0.33 8.43
C PHE A 113 4.51 0.49 9.09
N SER A 114 5.68 -0.12 9.24
CA SER A 114 6.91 0.55 9.67
C SER A 114 8.04 0.23 8.71
N GLN A 115 8.86 1.23 8.36
CA GLN A 115 10.11 0.98 7.64
C GLN A 115 11.08 0.22 8.54
N MET A 116 11.64 -0.86 8.01
CA MET A 116 12.68 -1.62 8.71
C MET A 116 14.02 -0.92 8.49
N THR A 117 14.77 -0.72 9.57
CA THR A 117 16.16 -0.28 9.41
C THR A 117 17.02 -1.48 9.02
N THR A 118 18.15 -1.25 8.35
CA THR A 118 19.07 -2.32 7.88
C THR A 118 19.62 -3.20 9.01
N ALA A 119 19.36 -2.86 10.28
CA ALA A 119 19.70 -3.66 11.45
C ALA A 119 18.68 -4.79 11.74
N ASP A 120 17.42 -4.62 11.34
CA ASP A 120 16.32 -5.54 11.69
C ASP A 120 16.27 -6.82 10.83
N THR A 121 16.94 -6.83 9.68
CA THR A 121 17.02 -8.00 8.77
C THR A 121 17.99 -9.10 9.24
N ARG A 122 18.62 -8.96 10.41
CA ARG A 122 19.65 -9.91 10.91
C ARG A 122 19.11 -11.04 11.79
N HIS A 123 17.80 -11.14 12.02
CA HIS A 123 17.21 -12.21 12.82
C HIS A 123 16.53 -13.30 11.97
N GLY A 124 17.32 -13.95 11.10
CA GLY A 124 17.09 -15.33 10.66
C GLY A 124 18.06 -16.26 11.41
N PRO A 125 17.73 -17.54 11.69
CA PRO A 125 18.57 -18.38 12.53
C PRO A 125 19.92 -18.62 11.86
N ALA A 126 20.96 -18.06 12.47
CA ALA A 126 22.34 -18.26 12.07
C ALA A 126 22.73 -19.73 12.31
N GLY A 127 23.04 -20.43 11.23
CA GLY A 127 23.70 -21.72 11.25
C GLY A 127 24.53 -21.87 9.98
N GLY A 128 25.84 -21.67 10.09
CA GLY A 128 26.81 -22.09 9.08
C GLY A 128 27.68 -20.96 8.54
N ASP A 129 28.91 -20.88 9.06
CA ASP A 129 30.04 -20.12 8.53
C ASP A 129 30.26 -20.39 7.04
N HIS A 130 30.06 -19.38 6.20
CA HIS A 130 30.85 -19.17 4.99
C HIS A 130 30.90 -17.68 4.67
N ASP A 131 32.09 -17.12 4.87
CA ASP A 131 32.52 -15.82 4.37
C ASP A 131 32.44 -15.84 2.84
N ASP A 132 31.31 -15.38 2.32
CA ASP A 132 31.21 -14.72 1.03
C ASP A 132 30.04 -13.73 1.12
N PRO A 133 30.23 -12.42 0.91
CA PRO A 133 29.11 -11.51 0.79
C PRO A 133 28.31 -11.94 -0.45
N PRO A 134 27.02 -12.35 -0.33
CA PRO A 134 26.24 -12.61 -1.53
C PRO A 134 26.20 -11.28 -2.27
N ALA A 135 26.77 -11.29 -3.48
CA ALA A 135 26.80 -10.16 -4.39
C ALA A 135 25.44 -9.49 -4.34
N ARG A 136 25.46 -8.23 -3.90
CA ARG A 136 24.37 -7.27 -3.92
C ARG A 136 23.58 -7.54 -5.20
N ALA A 137 22.44 -8.19 -5.07
CA ALA A 137 21.58 -8.45 -6.21
C ALA A 137 21.08 -7.08 -6.66
N GLU A 138 21.77 -6.49 -7.63
CA GLU A 138 21.24 -5.46 -8.52
C GLU A 138 20.09 -6.09 -9.31
N ARG A 139 18.96 -6.36 -8.65
CA ARG A 139 17.70 -6.88 -9.19
C ARG A 139 16.64 -6.44 -8.18
N GLN A 140 15.67 -5.58 -8.49
CA GLN A 140 14.95 -5.40 -9.75
C GLN A 140 14.79 -3.90 -9.98
N GLY A 141 15.10 -3.44 -11.19
CA GLY A 141 14.59 -2.15 -11.65
C GLY A 141 13.07 -2.19 -11.58
N ARG A 142 12.48 -1.06 -11.17
CA ARG A 142 11.03 -0.78 -11.27
C ARG A 142 10.47 -1.45 -12.52
N SER A 143 9.44 -2.27 -12.38
CA SER A 143 8.86 -2.91 -13.56
C SER A 143 8.19 -1.84 -14.44
N ALA A 144 8.15 -2.05 -15.76
CA ALA A 144 7.47 -1.13 -16.68
C ALA A 144 6.02 -0.88 -16.24
N ASP A 145 5.39 -1.95 -15.75
CA ASP A 145 4.06 -1.97 -15.16
C ASP A 145 3.91 -1.04 -13.94
N ASP A 146 4.94 -0.88 -13.11
CA ASP A 146 4.91 0.03 -11.95
C ASP A 146 5.01 1.49 -12.38
N LEU A 147 5.83 1.77 -13.39
CA LEU A 147 5.96 3.10 -13.98
C LEU A 147 4.64 3.53 -14.65
N ASP A 148 3.99 2.64 -15.39
CA ASP A 148 2.69 2.89 -16.02
C ASP A 148 1.60 3.26 -14.99
N PHE A 149 1.65 2.68 -13.79
CA PHE A 149 0.71 3.02 -12.71
C PHE A 149 0.99 4.40 -12.11
N GLU A 150 2.27 4.72 -11.86
CA GLU A 150 2.66 6.06 -11.40
C GLU A 150 2.29 7.13 -12.43
N GLU A 151 2.54 6.89 -13.73
CA GLU A 151 2.14 7.79 -14.82
C GLU A 151 0.62 7.98 -14.88
N LEU A 152 -0.15 6.89 -14.76
CA LEU A 152 -1.61 6.98 -14.71
C LEU A 152 -2.08 7.84 -13.53
N TRP A 153 -1.40 7.74 -12.38
CA TRP A 153 -1.71 8.57 -11.22
C TRP A 153 -1.43 10.06 -11.46
N ASP A 154 -0.33 10.40 -12.12
CA ASP A 154 0.04 11.78 -12.40
C ASP A 154 -0.94 12.48 -13.36
N THR A 155 -1.74 11.73 -14.10
CA THR A 155 -2.81 12.26 -14.96
C THR A 155 -4.13 12.56 -14.23
N LEU A 156 -4.27 12.15 -12.95
CA LEU A 156 -5.49 12.34 -12.16
C LEU A 156 -5.48 13.69 -11.43
#